data_AF-A0A7L3DRI6-F1
#
_entry.id   AF-A0A7L3DRI6-F1
#
_cell.length_a   1.000
_cell.length_b   1.000
_cell.length_c   1.000
_cell.angle_alpha   90.00
_cell.angle_beta   90.00
_cell.angle_gamma   90.00
#
_symmetry.space_group_name_H-M   'P 1'
#
loop_
_entity.id
_entity.type
_entity.pdbx_description
1 polymer ?
#
loop_
_entity_poly.entity_id
_entity_poly.type
_entity_poly.pdbx_seq_one_letter_code
_entity_poly.pdbx_strand_id
1 'polypeptide(L)'
;LESSLLTQPWASVCFGESAFLAKVCFRDTGYILLISDLSSVWYETADVEVVGQRSKELNKRLTVHVSSFLHRLSNLMCRLLAGQPDIATSFSCHHIAGGLSLHVKSELSGLPFYWDFHCCPAPVEMV
;
A
#
# COMPACT_ATOMS: atom_id res chain seq x y z
N LEU A 1 -14.61 2.52 -4.39
CA LEU A 1 -13.24 2.83 -3.93
C LEU A 1 -12.66 3.98 -4.75
N GLU A 2 -12.72 3.90 -6.08
CA GLU A 2 -12.25 4.93 -7.03
C GLU A 2 -12.77 6.35 -6.76
N SER A 3 -14.08 6.54 -6.60
CA SER A 3 -14.66 7.87 -6.33
C SER A 3 -14.12 8.52 -5.05
N SER A 4 -13.80 7.72 -4.03
CA SER A 4 -13.21 8.20 -2.77
C SER A 4 -11.71 8.45 -2.86
N LEU A 5 -11.03 7.85 -3.84
CA LEU A 5 -9.61 8.07 -4.11
C LEU A 5 -9.36 9.38 -4.85
N LEU A 6 -10.31 9.83 -5.67
CA LEU A 6 -10.26 11.13 -6.33
C LEU A 6 -10.16 12.28 -5.33
N THR A 7 -10.78 12.13 -4.16
CA THR A 7 -10.76 13.14 -3.10
C THR A 7 -9.55 13.01 -2.17
N GLN A 8 -8.70 11.99 -2.32
CA GLN A 8 -7.50 11.84 -1.49
C GLN A 8 -6.40 12.77 -1.99
N PRO A 9 -5.70 13.50 -1.09
CA PRO A 9 -4.58 14.32 -1.48
C PRO A 9 -3.42 13.44 -1.95
N TRP A 10 -2.68 13.94 -2.94
CA TRP A 10 -1.35 13.41 -3.24
C TRP A 10 -0.37 13.84 -2.14
N ALA A 11 0.39 12.88 -1.63
CA ALA A 11 1.47 13.14 -0.68
C ALA A 11 2.81 12.70 -1.26
N SER A 12 3.85 13.46 -0.94
CA SER A 12 5.23 13.08 -1.26
C SER A 12 5.70 11.99 -0.30
N VAL A 13 6.21 10.90 -0.84
CA VAL A 13 6.75 9.76 -0.07
C VAL A 13 8.10 9.34 -0.64
N CYS A 14 8.97 8.79 0.21
CA CYS A 14 10.25 8.25 -0.20
C CYS A 14 10.33 6.76 0.13
N PHE A 15 10.72 5.96 -0.85
CA PHE A 15 10.98 4.53 -0.69
C PHE A 15 12.45 4.29 -0.97
N GLY A 16 13.26 4.21 0.11
CA GLY A 16 14.71 4.29 0.00
C GLY A 16 15.15 5.66 -0.53
N GLU A 17 15.92 5.66 -1.62
CA GLU A 17 16.44 6.88 -2.26
C GLU A 17 15.50 7.45 -3.33
N SER A 18 14.41 6.75 -3.64
CA SER A 18 13.46 7.14 -4.69
C SER A 18 12.27 7.91 -4.13
N ALA A 19 11.96 9.05 -4.74
CA ALA A 19 10.84 9.91 -4.37
C ALA A 19 9.63 9.63 -5.27
N PHE A 20 8.45 9.61 -4.66
CA PHE A 20 7.17 9.37 -5.34
C PHE A 20 6.10 10.32 -4.82
N LEU A 21 5.04 10.47 -5.60
CA LEU A 21 3.74 10.91 -5.12
C LEU A 21 2.86 9.67 -4.92
N ALA A 22 2.11 9.63 -3.81
CA ALA A 22 1.17 8.56 -3.54
C ALA A 22 -0.15 9.10 -2.99
N LYS A 23 -1.24 8.40 -3.29
CA LYS A 23 -2.53 8.56 -2.61
C LYS A 23 -3.21 7.21 -2.48
N VAL A 24 -3.95 7.01 -1.40
CA VAL A 24 -4.55 5.71 -1.09
C VAL A 24 -5.91 5.90 -0.43
N CYS A 25 -6.83 4.99 -0.72
CA CYS A 25 -8.12 4.92 -0.04
C CYS A 25 -8.34 3.49 0.46
N PHE A 26 -8.51 3.35 1.77
CA PHE A 26 -8.86 2.09 2.43
C PHE A 26 -10.34 2.06 2.80
N ARG A 27 -10.93 0.87 2.77
CA ARG A 27 -12.23 0.52 3.34
C ARG A 27 -12.12 -0.85 4.01
N ASP A 28 -13.14 -1.26 4.74
CA ASP A 28 -13.17 -2.59 5.38
C ASP A 28 -13.16 -3.76 4.37
N THR A 29 -13.49 -3.47 3.11
CA THR A 29 -13.60 -4.45 2.02
C THR A 29 -12.44 -4.41 1.02
N GLY A 30 -11.45 -3.55 1.22
CA GLY A 30 -10.32 -3.44 0.30
C GLY A 30 -9.71 -2.04 0.24
N TYR A 31 -8.81 -1.84 -0.72
CA TYR A 31 -8.17 -0.56 -0.94
C TYR A 31 -7.92 -0.29 -2.42
N ILE A 32 -7.61 0.97 -2.71
CA ILE A 32 -7.05 1.40 -3.98
C ILE A 32 -5.89 2.37 -3.71
N LEU A 33 -4.77 2.15 -4.38
CA LEU A 33 -3.52 2.89 -4.24
C LEU A 33 -3.10 3.41 -5.61
N LEU A 34 -2.69 4.67 -5.69
CA LEU A 34 -1.91 5.20 -6.82
C LEU A 34 -0.54 5.66 -6.32
N ILE A 35 0.48 5.41 -7.16
CA ILE A 35 1.85 5.87 -6.98
C ILE A 35 2.34 6.44 -8.30
N SER A 36 3.09 7.54 -8.26
CA SER A 36 3.72 8.16 -9.43
C SER A 36 5.13 8.64 -9.10
N ASP A 37 6.06 8.43 -10.02
CA ASP A 37 7.42 9.01 -10.00
C ASP A 37 7.51 10.28 -10.88
N LEU A 38 6.35 10.89 -11.20
CA LEU A 38 6.17 12.00 -12.14
C LEU A 38 6.42 11.66 -13.62
N SER A 39 6.89 10.46 -13.93
CA SER A 39 7.11 9.98 -15.30
C SER A 39 6.08 8.92 -15.71
N SER A 40 5.66 8.10 -14.76
CA SER A 40 4.67 7.04 -14.90
C SER A 40 3.74 7.06 -13.69
N VAL A 41 2.59 6.39 -13.85
CA VAL A 41 1.62 6.18 -12.77
C VAL A 41 1.32 4.70 -12.70
N TRP A 42 1.37 4.16 -11.48
CA TRP A 42 0.98 2.80 -11.17
C TRP A 42 -0.16 2.78 -10.18
N TYR A 43 -0.95 1.72 -10.21
CA TYR A 43 -2.04 1.52 -9.29
C TYR A 43 -2.19 0.05 -8.88
N GLU A 44 -2.80 -0.13 -7.74
CA GLU A 44 -3.33 -1.41 -7.31
C GLU A 44 -4.72 -1.23 -6.71
N THR A 45 -5.59 -2.19 -7.00
CA THR A 45 -6.84 -2.39 -6.28
C THR A 45 -6.80 -3.80 -5.70
N ALA A 46 -7.14 -3.93 -4.42
CA ALA A 46 -7.24 -5.22 -3.77
C ALA A 46 -8.53 -5.27 -2.94
N ASP A 47 -9.33 -6.30 -3.18
CA ASP A 47 -10.55 -6.59 -2.41
C ASP A 47 -10.25 -7.55 -1.24
N VAL A 48 -11.31 -8.01 -0.58
CA VAL A 48 -11.19 -8.94 0.55
C VAL A 48 -10.53 -10.27 0.20
N GLU A 49 -10.69 -10.76 -1.02
CA GLU A 49 -10.15 -12.04 -1.47
C GLU A 49 -8.65 -11.92 -1.69
N VAL A 50 -8.24 -10.89 -2.45
CA VAL A 50 -6.82 -10.58 -2.68
C VAL A 50 -6.11 -10.32 -1.35
N VAL A 51 -6.73 -9.54 -0.46
CA VAL A 51 -6.15 -9.23 0.84
C VAL A 51 -6.04 -10.47 1.71
N GLY A 52 -7.11 -11.26 1.81
CA GLY A 52 -7.13 -12.46 2.63
C GLY A 52 -6.15 -13.53 2.17
N GLN A 53 -5.95 -13.68 0.85
CA GLN A 53 -4.99 -14.62 0.31
C GLN A 53 -3.55 -14.14 0.57
N ARG A 54 -3.23 -12.92 0.15
CA ARG A 54 -1.87 -12.37 0.28
C ARG A 54 -1.44 -12.21 1.73
N SER A 55 -2.37 -11.86 2.63
CA SER A 55 -2.05 -11.75 4.06
C SER A 55 -1.61 -13.09 4.64
N LYS A 56 -2.24 -14.20 4.24
CA LYS A 56 -1.87 -15.56 4.70
C LYS A 56 -0.53 -16.01 4.14
N GLU A 57 -0.26 -15.67 2.88
CA GLU A 57 1.01 -16.00 2.22
C GLU A 57 2.20 -15.29 2.88
N LEU A 58 2.06 -13.99 3.14
CA LEU A 58 3.11 -13.13 3.69
C LEU A 58 3.23 -13.25 5.22
N ASN A 59 2.12 -13.50 5.93
CA ASN A 59 2.06 -13.50 7.38
C ASN A 59 1.55 -14.83 7.92
N LYS A 60 2.28 -15.92 7.66
CA LYS A 60 1.87 -17.31 7.97
C LYS A 60 1.47 -17.59 9.42
N ARG A 61 1.91 -16.75 10.38
CA ARG A 61 1.60 -16.89 11.81
C ARG A 61 0.47 -15.96 12.28
N LEU A 62 0.03 -15.05 11.43
CA LEU A 62 -0.99 -14.05 11.76
C LEU A 62 -2.37 -14.57 11.34
N THR A 63 -3.24 -14.81 12.33
CA THR A 63 -4.65 -15.17 12.08
C THR A 63 -5.51 -14.00 12.50
N VAL A 64 -5.89 -13.16 11.53
CA VAL A 64 -6.71 -11.96 11.76
C VAL A 64 -7.78 -11.83 10.69
N HIS A 65 -8.88 -11.15 11.01
CA HIS A 65 -9.89 -10.78 10.02
C HIS A 65 -9.31 -9.78 9.01
N VAL A 66 -9.77 -9.88 7.77
CA VAL A 66 -9.32 -9.02 6.66
C VAL A 66 -9.54 -7.53 6.97
N SER A 67 -10.66 -7.17 7.58
CA SER A 67 -10.94 -5.78 7.99
C SER A 67 -9.90 -5.25 8.99
N SER A 68 -9.51 -6.06 9.98
CA SER A 68 -8.45 -5.71 10.93
C SER A 68 -7.08 -5.56 10.25
N PHE A 69 -6.80 -6.42 9.27
CA PHE A 69 -5.58 -6.33 8.45
C PHE A 69 -5.56 -5.04 7.62
N LEU A 70 -6.67 -4.70 6.96
CA LEU A 70 -6.85 -3.46 6.20
C LEU A 70 -6.73 -2.23 7.08
N HIS A 71 -7.33 -2.24 8.27
CA HIS A 71 -7.20 -1.14 9.22
C HIS A 71 -5.73 -0.93 9.64
N ARG A 72 -4.99 -2.02 9.88
CA ARG A 72 -3.55 -1.95 10.16
C ARG A 72 -2.78 -1.34 9.00
N LEU A 73 -3.01 -1.79 7.76
CA LEU A 73 -2.39 -1.22 6.57
C LEU A 73 -2.71 0.27 6.40
N SER A 74 -3.97 0.65 6.61
CA SER A 74 -4.40 2.05 6.55
C SER A 74 -3.62 2.91 7.52
N ASN A 75 -3.44 2.47 8.78
CA ASN A 75 -2.70 3.23 9.78
C ASN A 75 -1.22 3.42 9.38
N LEU A 76 -0.58 2.39 8.84
CA LEU A 76 0.79 2.46 8.34
C LEU A 76 0.92 3.45 7.17
N MET A 77 0.01 3.37 6.20
CA MET A 77 0.04 4.25 5.03
C MET A 77 -0.31 5.69 5.38
N CYS A 78 -1.30 5.94 6.25
CA CYS A 78 -1.64 7.29 6.70
C CYS A 78 -0.46 7.99 7.39
N ARG A 79 0.30 7.25 8.21
CA ARG A 79 1.52 7.76 8.86
C ARG A 79 2.61 8.11 7.84
N LEU A 80 2.83 7.23 6.86
CA LEU A 80 3.74 7.49 5.75
C LEU A 80 3.34 8.76 4.97
N LEU A 81 2.07 8.86 4.55
CA LEU A 81 1.57 9.98 3.75
C LEU A 81 1.57 11.31 4.52
N ALA A 82 1.47 11.26 5.85
CA ALA A 82 1.62 12.43 6.72
C ALA A 82 3.09 12.86 6.93
N GLY A 83 4.06 12.16 6.33
CA GLY A 83 5.49 12.41 6.54
C GLY A 83 5.99 12.02 7.93
N GLN A 84 5.26 11.14 8.63
CA GLN A 84 5.56 10.68 9.98
C GLN A 84 5.57 9.14 10.08
N PRO A 85 6.38 8.44 9.26
CA PRO A 85 6.45 6.98 9.30
C PRO A 85 7.00 6.51 10.65
N ASP A 86 6.51 5.36 11.12
CA ASP A 86 7.02 4.74 12.34
C ASP A 86 8.45 4.25 12.13
N ILE A 87 9.32 4.42 13.15
CA ILE A 87 10.72 3.96 13.12
C ILE A 87 10.81 2.44 12.87
N ALA A 88 9.84 1.68 13.37
CA ALA A 88 9.76 0.23 13.20
C ALA A 88 9.16 -0.20 11.84
N THR A 89 8.74 0.76 10.99
CA THR A 89 8.17 0.47 9.68
C THR A 89 9.14 0.88 8.59
N SER A 90 9.51 -0.09 7.74
CA SER A 90 10.32 0.15 6.55
C SER A 90 9.48 -0.04 5.29
N PHE A 91 9.62 0.90 4.36
CA PHE A 91 9.05 0.83 3.03
C PHE A 91 10.18 0.75 2.00
N SER A 92 10.08 -0.18 1.04
CA SER A 92 11.02 -0.28 -0.08
C SER A 92 10.30 -0.58 -1.37
N CYS A 93 10.87 -0.13 -2.49
CA CYS A 93 10.22 -0.18 -3.79
C CYS A 93 11.14 -0.82 -4.82
N HIS A 94 10.58 -1.68 -5.67
CA HIS A 94 11.31 -2.32 -6.77
C HIS A 94 10.47 -2.27 -8.04
N HIS A 95 11.10 -1.88 -9.15
CA HIS A 95 10.50 -2.07 -10.46
C HIS A 95 10.51 -3.56 -10.82
N ILE A 96 9.38 -4.06 -11.27
CA ILE A 96 9.21 -5.43 -11.76
C ILE A 96 8.80 -5.39 -13.23
N ALA A 97 8.91 -6.53 -13.93
CA ALA A 97 8.51 -6.61 -15.33
C ALA A 97 7.05 -6.17 -15.51
N GLY A 98 6.86 -4.97 -16.06
CA GLY A 98 5.54 -4.40 -16.29
C GLY A 98 4.85 -3.80 -15.07
N GLY A 99 5.56 -3.42 -14.00
CA GLY A 99 4.92 -2.80 -12.82
C GLY A 99 5.88 -2.30 -11.74
N LEU A 100 5.31 -2.01 -10.57
CA LEU A 100 5.98 -1.51 -9.38
C LEU A 100 5.57 -2.35 -8.17
N SER A 101 6.54 -2.89 -7.44
CA SER A 101 6.30 -3.62 -6.19
C SER A 101 6.73 -2.74 -5.01
N LEU A 102 5.81 -2.45 -4.09
CA LEU A 102 6.10 -1.72 -2.85
C LEU A 102 5.99 -2.68 -1.67
N HIS A 103 7.10 -2.90 -0.98
CA HIS A 103 7.19 -3.76 0.20
C HIS A 103 7.07 -2.94 1.48
N VAL A 104 6.26 -3.43 2.39
CA VAL A 104 6.07 -2.90 3.74
C VAL A 104 6.48 -3.97 4.73
N LYS A 105 7.39 -3.62 5.63
CA LYS A 105 7.73 -4.43 6.80
C LYS A 105 7.52 -3.58 8.05
N SER A 106 6.72 -4.08 8.97
CA SER A 106 6.49 -3.47 10.29
C SER A 106 6.39 -4.55 11.37
N GLU A 107 5.97 -4.15 12.55
CA GLU A 107 5.66 -5.03 13.66
C GLU A 107 4.22 -4.82 14.14
N LEU A 108 3.52 -5.90 14.48
CA LEU A 108 2.24 -5.91 15.14
C LEU A 108 2.34 -6.71 16.44
N SER A 109 2.38 -6.02 17.59
CA SER A 109 2.43 -6.66 18.92
C SER A 109 3.58 -7.66 19.09
N GLY A 110 4.80 -7.31 18.68
CA GLY A 110 5.97 -8.19 18.72
C GLY A 110 6.08 -9.17 17.55
N LEU A 111 5.07 -9.25 16.67
CA LEU A 111 5.09 -10.13 15.51
C LEU A 111 5.47 -9.36 14.24
N PRO A 112 6.34 -9.92 13.38
CA PRO A 112 6.60 -9.34 12.07
C PRO A 112 5.31 -9.23 11.25
N PHE A 113 5.12 -8.08 10.61
CA PHE A 113 4.02 -7.80 9.72
C PHE A 113 4.56 -7.38 8.35
N TYR A 114 4.12 -8.08 7.30
CA TYR A 114 4.58 -7.89 5.93
C TYR A 114 3.40 -7.62 4.99
N TRP A 115 3.62 -6.74 4.02
CA TRP A 115 2.69 -6.52 2.93
C TRP A 115 3.43 -6.09 1.68
N ASP A 116 3.03 -6.64 0.54
CA ASP A 116 3.54 -6.27 -0.76
C ASP A 116 2.38 -5.70 -1.58
N PHE A 117 2.51 -4.46 -2.04
CA PHE A 117 1.62 -3.88 -3.03
C PHE A 117 2.15 -4.23 -4.42
N HIS A 118 1.30 -4.79 -5.28
CA HIS A 118 1.63 -5.19 -6.64
C HIS A 118 0.96 -4.23 -7.61
N CYS A 119 1.62 -3.11 -7.90
CA CYS A 119 1.06 -2.05 -8.71
C CYS A 119 1.36 -2.30 -10.19
N CYS A 120 0.32 -2.25 -11.02
CA CYS A 120 0.44 -2.28 -12.48
C CYS A 120 0.30 -0.86 -13.06
N PRO A 121 0.68 -0.61 -14.32
CA PRO A 121 0.52 0.70 -14.95
C PRO A 121 -0.93 1.16 -14.87
N ALA A 122 -1.14 2.40 -14.43
CA ALA A 122 -2.47 2.98 -14.31
C ALA A 122 -3.08 3.19 -15.70
N PRO A 123 -4.35 2.83 -15.92
CA PRO A 123 -5.05 3.17 -17.14
C PRO A 123 -5.25 4.69 -17.21
N VAL A 124 -5.45 5.20 -18.42
CA VAL A 124 -5.51 6.66 -18.68
C VAL A 124 -6.65 7.32 -17.89
N GLU A 125 -7.75 6.61 -17.63
CA GLU A 125 -8.88 7.17 -16.89
C GLU A 125 -8.60 7.43 -15.40
N MET A 126 -7.50 6.89 -14.87
CA MET A 126 -7.13 7.00 -13.44
C MET A 126 -6.11 8.11 -13.15
N VAL A 127 -5.52 8.71 -14.19
CA VAL A 127 -4.48 9.75 -14.09
C VAL A 127 -5.09 11.15 -14.07
#